data_AF-A0A2V9C1I3-F1
#
_entry.id   AF-A0A2V9C1I3-F1
#
_cell.length_a   1.000
_cell.length_b   1.000
_cell.length_c   1.000
_cell.angle_alpha   90.00
_cell.angle_beta   90.00
_cell.angle_gamma   90.00
#
_symmetry.space_group_name_H-M   'P 1'
#
loop_
_entity.id
_entity.type
_entity.pdbx_description
1 polymer ?
#
loop_
_entity_poly.entity_id
_entity_poly.type
_entity_poly.pdbx_seq_one_letter_code
_entity_poly.pdbx_strand_id
1 'polypeptide(L)'
;LLRMARQIGAERLATGHYARIRRNDATHRWELLRARDDSKDQSYFLWGLTQEQLSRSEFPLGELTKDEVRALARRENLPVAEKPDSMELCFVPNGNYV
;
A
#
# COMPACT_ATOMS: atom_id res chain seq x y z
N LEU A 1 3.50 -12.91 -2.22
CA LEU A 1 4.23 -11.87 -2.99
C LEU A 1 5.72 -11.80 -2.64
N LEU A 2 6.11 -11.59 -1.37
CA LEU A 2 7.54 -11.47 -1.01
C LEU A 2 8.42 -12.68 -1.38
N ARG A 3 7.88 -13.90 -1.36
CA ARG A 3 8.60 -15.09 -1.87
C ARG A 3 8.88 -14.97 -3.38
N MET A 4 7.89 -14.55 -4.16
CA MET A 4 8.03 -14.35 -5.61
C MET A 4 9.00 -13.21 -5.92
N ALA A 5 8.92 -12.09 -5.19
CA ALA A 5 9.87 -10.98 -5.31
C ALA A 5 11.33 -11.47 -5.12
N ARG A 6 11.58 -12.32 -4.11
CA ARG A 6 12.88 -12.97 -3.91
C ARG A 6 13.30 -13.84 -5.09
N GLN A 7 12.38 -14.64 -5.63
CA GLN A 7 12.67 -15.56 -6.73
C GLN A 7 13.07 -14.82 -8.03
N ILE A 8 12.58 -13.60 -8.24
CA ILE A 8 12.93 -12.77 -9.39
C ILE A 8 14.10 -11.79 -9.10
N GLY A 9 14.74 -11.91 -7.94
CA GLY A 9 15.87 -11.05 -7.56
C GLY A 9 15.50 -9.63 -7.11
N ALA A 10 14.23 -9.36 -6.83
CA ALA A 10 13.80 -8.05 -6.33
C ALA A 10 14.14 -7.88 -4.84
N GLU A 11 14.76 -6.75 -4.50
CA GLU A 11 15.15 -6.42 -3.12
C GLU A 11 13.95 -6.00 -2.26
N ARG A 12 12.98 -5.33 -2.87
CA ARG A 12 11.80 -4.75 -2.21
C ARG A 12 10.53 -4.98 -3.02
N LEU A 13 9.39 -4.90 -2.34
CA LEU A 13 8.06 -5.02 -2.90
C LEU A 13 7.27 -3.74 -2.65
N ALA A 14 6.99 -2.97 -3.70
CA ALA A 14 6.08 -1.84 -3.63
C ALA A 14 4.63 -2.29 -3.86
N THR A 15 3.70 -1.72 -3.12
CA THR A 15 2.25 -1.92 -3.34
C THR A 15 1.53 -0.58 -3.28
N GLY A 16 0.32 -0.51 -3.85
CA GLY A 16 -0.52 0.70 -3.82
C GLY A 16 -1.23 0.95 -2.50
N HIS A 17 -0.76 0.38 -1.38
CA HIS A 17 -1.40 0.60 -0.09
C HIS A 17 -1.14 2.03 0.41
N TYR A 18 -2.16 2.63 0.98
CA TYR A 18 -2.07 3.88 1.73
C TYR A 18 -1.72 3.52 3.18
N ALA A 19 -0.42 3.43 3.44
CA ALA A 19 0.16 3.28 4.77
C ALA A 19 1.62 3.74 4.68
N ARG A 20 2.31 3.90 5.80
CA ARG A 20 3.72 4.31 5.79
C ARG A 20 4.57 3.35 6.58
N ILE A 21 5.82 3.21 6.16
CA ILE A 21 6.83 2.41 6.85
C ILE A 21 7.99 3.32 7.19
N ARG A 22 8.45 3.26 8.45
CA ARG A 22 9.65 3.96 8.92
C ARG A 22 10.55 3.00 9.67
N ARG A 23 11.86 3.11 9.47
CA ARG A 23 12.83 2.50 10.37
C ARG A 23 13.07 3.44 11.54
N ASN A 24 12.83 2.99 12.75
CA ASN A 24 13.14 3.74 13.96
C ASN A 24 14.59 3.44 14.36
N ASP A 25 15.45 4.47 14.36
CA ASP A 25 16.87 4.28 14.65
C ASP A 25 17.16 3.97 16.12
N ALA A 26 16.32 4.42 17.06
CA ALA A 26 16.51 4.16 18.49
C ALA A 26 16.16 2.72 18.88
N THR A 27 15.14 2.13 18.24
CA THR A 27 14.71 0.76 18.53
C THR A 27 15.20 -0.26 17.50
N HIS A 28 15.75 0.22 16.38
CA HIS A 28 16.08 -0.55 15.19
C HIS A 28 14.92 -1.36 14.59
N ARG A 29 13.67 -0.99 14.91
CA ARG A 29 12.46 -1.66 14.41
C ARG A 29 11.86 -0.92 13.23
N TRP A 30 11.17 -1.68 12.39
CA TRP A 30 10.28 -1.14 11.36
C TRP A 30 8.91 -0.87 11.97
N GLU A 31 8.44 0.36 11.80
CA GLU A 31 7.16 0.85 12.28
C GLU A 31 6.19 0.96 11.10
N LEU A 32 5.00 0.40 11.28
CA LEU A 32 3.85 0.66 10.42
C LEU A 32 3.13 1.89 10.96
N LEU A 33 2.96 2.88 10.11
CA LEU A 33 2.35 4.17 10.43
C LEU A 33 1.11 4.36 9.56
N ARG A 34 0.14 5.12 10.09
CA ARG A 34 -1.02 5.56 9.32
C ARG A 34 -0.60 6.38 8.10
N ALA A 35 -1.32 6.24 7.00
CA ALA A 35 -1.19 7.07 5.82
C ALA A 35 -1.35 8.55 6.15
N ARG A 36 -0.88 9.41 5.25
CA ARG A 36 -1.16 10.86 5.31
C ARG A 36 -2.62 11.18 5.00
N ASP A 37 -3.28 10.34 4.21
CA ASP A 37 -4.72 10.41 3.92
C ASP A 37 -5.49 9.47 4.85
N ASP A 38 -6.01 10.03 5.94
CA ASP A 38 -6.76 9.25 6.94
C ASP A 38 -7.99 8.55 6.34
N SER A 39 -8.62 9.11 5.29
CA SER A 39 -9.80 8.52 4.65
C SER A 39 -9.49 7.26 3.84
N LYS A 40 -8.22 7.09 3.48
CA LYS A 40 -7.70 5.95 2.72
C LYS A 40 -6.77 5.08 3.53
N ASP A 41 -6.54 5.37 4.81
CA ASP A 41 -5.59 4.62 5.62
C ASP A 41 -5.91 3.12 5.63
N GLN A 42 -4.92 2.32 5.26
CA GLN A 42 -4.97 0.88 5.19
C GLN A 42 -4.04 0.23 6.22
N SER A 43 -3.46 1.00 7.15
CA SER A 43 -2.58 0.48 8.18
C SER A 43 -3.27 -0.59 9.04
N TYR A 44 -4.59 -0.47 9.24
CA TYR A 44 -5.39 -1.49 9.93
C TYR A 44 -5.28 -2.85 9.24
N PHE A 45 -5.49 -2.95 7.92
CA PHE A 45 -5.40 -4.24 7.21
C PHE A 45 -3.99 -4.86 7.22
N LEU A 46 -2.97 -4.01 7.39
CA LEU A 46 -1.56 -4.38 7.34
C LEU A 46 -0.98 -4.70 8.73
N TRP A 47 -1.80 -4.66 9.80
CA TRP A 47 -1.35 -4.83 11.18
C TRP A 47 -0.57 -6.12 11.45
N GLY A 48 -0.86 -7.19 10.69
CA GLY A 48 -0.25 -8.51 10.85
C GLY A 48 1.12 -8.67 10.18
N LEU A 49 1.64 -7.63 9.51
CA LEU A 49 2.95 -7.72 8.85
C LEU A 49 4.09 -7.89 9.87
N THR A 50 4.97 -8.86 9.60
CA THR A 50 6.16 -9.10 10.44
C THR A 50 7.26 -8.08 10.15
N GLN A 51 8.26 -7.98 11.03
CA GLN A 51 9.41 -7.09 10.83
C GLN A 51 10.18 -7.41 9.54
N GLU A 52 10.36 -8.69 9.20
CA GLU A 52 10.98 -9.10 7.93
C GLU A 52 10.16 -8.58 6.74
N GLN A 53 8.83 -8.72 6.81
CA GLN A 53 7.93 -8.28 5.73
C GLN A 53 7.93 -6.75 5.59
N LEU A 54 7.85 -6.01 6.70
CA LEU A 54 7.95 -4.55 6.71
C LEU A 54 9.29 -4.06 6.16
N SER A 55 10.40 -4.71 6.52
CA SER A 55 11.74 -4.31 6.07
C SER A 55 11.95 -4.34 4.54
N ARG A 56 11.10 -5.11 3.84
CA ARG A 56 11.14 -5.32 2.40
C ARG A 56 9.93 -4.75 1.66
N SER A 57 9.02 -4.10 2.36
CA SER A 57 7.81 -3.51 1.76
C SER A 57 7.99 -2.02 1.54
N GLU A 58 7.38 -1.50 0.48
CA GLU A 58 7.28 -0.08 0.19
C GLU A 58 5.82 0.31 -0.08
N PHE A 59 5.41 1.45 0.44
CA PHE A 59 4.07 2.01 0.26
C PHE A 59 4.18 3.44 -0.31
N PRO A 60 4.45 3.59 -1.62
CA PRO A 60 4.74 4.91 -2.22
C PRO A 60 3.59 5.91 -2.11
N LEU A 61 2.35 5.42 -1.94
CA LEU A 61 1.17 6.28 -1.81
C LEU A 61 0.94 6.75 -0.36
N GLY A 62 1.71 6.24 0.61
CA GLY A 62 1.52 6.53 2.02
C GLY A 62 1.66 8.00 2.41
N GLU A 63 2.41 8.77 1.63
CA GLU A 63 2.65 10.20 1.83
C GLU A 63 1.81 11.08 0.89
N LEU A 64 0.81 10.53 0.19
CA LEU A 64 -0.03 11.27 -0.76
C LEU A 64 -1.50 11.18 -0.37
N THR A 65 -2.28 12.21 -0.71
CA THR A 65 -3.75 12.06 -0.72
C THR A 65 -4.23 11.37 -1.99
N LYS A 66 -5.42 10.79 -1.95
CA LYS A 66 -6.03 10.18 -3.14
C LYS A 66 -6.11 11.15 -4.31
N ASP A 67 -6.44 12.41 -4.03
CA ASP A 67 -6.55 13.45 -5.05
C ASP A 67 -5.21 13.78 -5.69
N GLU A 68 -4.13 13.83 -4.89
CA GLU A 68 -2.77 14.00 -5.42
C GLU A 68 -2.33 12.80 -6.26
N VAL A 69 -2.67 11.58 -5.85
CA VAL A 69 -2.38 10.37 -6.63
C VAL A 69 -3.10 10.42 -7.98
N ARG A 70 -4.37 10.87 -8.01
CA ARG A 70 -5.11 11.06 -9.27
C ARG A 70 -4.53 12.19 -10.11
N ALA A 71 -4.15 13.31 -9.50
CA ALA A 71 -3.50 14.41 -10.21
C ALA A 71 -2.16 13.99 -10.83
N LEU A 72 -1.36 13.21 -10.10
CA LEU A 72 -0.14 12.59 -10.61
C LEU A 72 -0.46 11.65 -11.78
N ALA A 73 -1.41 10.73 -11.61
CA ALA A 73 -1.81 9.79 -12.67
C ALA A 73 -2.28 10.51 -13.95
N ARG A 74 -3.04 11.61 -13.84
CA ARG A 74 -3.44 12.45 -14.98
C ARG A 74 -2.25 13.09 -15.66
N ARG A 75 -1.34 13.69 -14.88
CA ARG A 75 -0.14 14.34 -15.41
C ARG A 75 0.75 13.37 -16.18
N GLU A 76 0.87 12.14 -15.67
CA GLU A 76 1.62 11.06 -16.33
C GLU A 76 0.81 10.31 -17.40
N ASN A 77 -0.40 10.78 -17.74
CA ASN A 77 -1.31 10.19 -18.74
C ASN A 77 -1.60 8.69 -18.53
N LEU A 78 -1.74 8.26 -17.27
CA LEU A 78 -2.07 6.88 -16.95
C LEU A 78 -3.55 6.59 -17.24
N PRO A 79 -3.89 5.51 -17.96
CA PRO A 79 -5.27 5.19 -18.35
C PRO A 79 -6.18 4.87 -17.16
N VAL A 80 -5.60 4.61 -15.99
CA VAL A 80 -6.30 4.27 -14.75
C VAL A 80 -6.59 5.50 -13.88
N ALA A 81 -6.24 6.71 -14.31
CA ALA A 81 -6.37 7.93 -13.50
C ALA A 81 -7.80 8.18 -12.98
N GLU A 82 -8.81 7.89 -13.80
CA GLU A 82 -10.23 8.04 -13.44
C GLU A 82 -10.91 6.74 -13.00
N LYS A 83 -10.16 5.62 -12.94
CA LYS A 83 -10.76 4.34 -12.55
C LYS A 83 -11.33 4.45 -11.13
N PRO A 84 -12.58 4.04 -10.89
CA PRO A 84 -13.15 3.96 -9.55
C PRO A 84 -12.34 3.01 -8.66
N ASP A 85 -12.29 3.31 -7.37
CA ASP A 85 -11.65 2.43 -6.40
C ASP A 85 -12.43 1.12 -6.27
N SER A 86 -11.73 0.02 -6.07
CA SER A 86 -12.36 -1.26 -5.71
C SER A 86 -12.84 -1.16 -4.27
N MET A 87 -14.15 -1.33 -4.07
CA MET A 87 -14.82 -1.19 -2.77
C MET A 87 -15.28 -2.55 -2.19
N GLU A 88 -15.06 -3.65 -2.90
CA GLU A 88 -15.57 -4.99 -2.57
C GLU A 88 -14.44 -5.96 -2.18
N LEU A 89 -14.80 -7.04 -1.48
CA LEU A 89 -13.88 -8.17 -1.28
C LEU A 89 -13.41 -8.68 -2.64
N CYS A 90 -12.08 -8.70 -2.87
CA CYS A 90 -11.48 -9.00 -4.16
C CYS A 90 -11.85 -10.38 -4.76
N PHE A 91 -12.47 -11.27 -3.98
CA PHE A 91 -12.84 -12.64 -4.34
C PHE A 91 -14.35 -12.92 -4.29
N VAL A 92 -15.19 -11.93 -3.94
CA VAL A 92 -16.65 -12.06 -4.00
C VAL A 92 -17.18 -11.17 -5.12
N PRO A 93 -17.66 -11.74 -6.23
CA PRO A 93 -18.38 -10.97 -7.23
C PRO A 93 -19.73 -10.53 -6.64
N ASN A 94 -20.02 -9.23 -6.71
CA ASN A 94 -21.37 -8.67 -6.55
C ASN A 94 -22.02 -8.80 -5.16
N GLY A 95 -21.31 -8.46 -4.08
CA GLY A 95 -21.95 -8.04 -2.83
C GLY A 95 -22.87 -9.05 -2.12
N ASN A 96 -22.84 -10.33 -2.50
CA ASN A 96 -23.55 -11.39 -1.78
C ASN A 96 -22.73 -11.82 -0.56
N TYR A 97 -22.85 -11.00 0.48
CA TYR A 97 -22.37 -11.31 1.82
C TYR A 97 -23.45 -12.14 2.52
N VAL A 98 -23.30 -13.47 2.49
CA VAL A 98 -24.11 -14.41 3.29
C VAL A 98 -23.56 -14.55 4.70
#